data_AF-A0A7Z9MW12-F1
#
_entry.id   AF-A0A7Z9MW12-F1
#
_cell.length_a   1.000
_cell.length_b   1.000
_cell.length_c   1.000
_cell.angle_alpha   90.00
_cell.angle_beta   90.00
_cell.angle_gamma   90.00
#
_symmetry.space_group_name_H-M   'P 1'
#
loop_
_entity.id
_entity.type
_entity.pdbx_description
1 polymer ?
#
loop_
_entity_poly.entity_id
_entity_poly.type
_entity_poly.pdbx_seq_one_letter_code
_entity_poly.pdbx_strand_id
1 'polypeptide(L)'
;MDVNIPEIVEEVTAAFMSYEKAITENDVKMINHLFWNDAKTLRYGPNGTLISHEALSAFRRNRVTDGVRRILKNTSIVTFGRDYAV
;
A
#
# COMPACT_ATOMS: atom_id res chain seq x y z
N MET A 1 21.56 -10.62 5.79
CA MET A 1 20.64 -9.47 5.79
C MET A 1 19.94 -9.48 7.13
N ASP A 2 20.05 -8.39 7.88
CA ASP A 2 19.43 -8.31 9.20
C ASP A 2 17.92 -8.16 9.05
N VAL A 3 17.19 -8.84 9.92
CA VAL A 3 15.72 -8.83 9.93
C VAL A 3 15.27 -7.92 11.06
N ASN A 4 14.26 -7.08 10.79
CA ASN A 4 13.66 -6.19 11.78
C ASN A 4 14.66 -5.23 12.45
N ILE A 5 15.48 -4.56 11.63
CA ILE A 5 16.24 -3.40 12.08
C ILE A 5 15.24 -2.36 12.64
N PRO A 6 15.31 -1.96 13.93
CA PRO A 6 14.24 -1.23 14.60
C PRO A 6 13.79 0.04 13.87
N GLU A 7 14.73 0.86 13.41
CA GLU A 7 14.41 2.10 12.71
C GLU A 7 13.74 1.87 11.34
N ILE A 8 14.03 0.74 10.68
CA ILE A 8 13.41 0.39 9.39
C ILE A 8 12.00 -0.16 9.63
N VAL A 9 11.77 -0.91 10.73
CA VAL A 9 10.43 -1.34 11.12
C VAL A 9 9.55 -0.13 11.39
N GLU A 10 10.07 0.89 12.09
CA GLU A 10 9.34 2.13 12.36
C GLU A 10 8.98 2.88 11.07
N GLU A 11 9.94 3.05 10.15
CA GLU A 11 9.72 3.68 8.85
C GLU A 11 8.61 2.99 8.05
N VAL A 12 8.71 1.67 7.88
CA VAL A 12 7.73 0.88 7.12
C VAL A 12 6.37 0.89 7.82
N THR A 13 6.33 0.88 9.16
CA THR A 13 5.08 1.00 9.93
C THR A 13 4.40 2.34 9.66
N ALA A 14 5.15 3.44 9.64
CA ALA A 14 4.60 4.76 9.33
C ALA A 14 4.05 4.84 7.89
N ALA A 15 4.76 4.25 6.92
CA ALA A 15 4.30 4.15 5.53
C ALA A 15 3.02 3.31 5.40
N PHE A 16 2.96 2.15 6.07
CA PHE A 16 1.78 1.28 6.10
C PHE A 16 0.57 1.99 6.72
N MET A 17 0.74 2.68 7.85
CA MET A 17 -0.35 3.42 8.50
C MET A 17 -0.84 4.61 7.65
N SER A 18 0.06 5.26 6.91
CA SER A 18 -0.30 6.29 5.93
C SER A 18 -1.14 5.71 4.78
N TYR A 19 -0.77 4.52 4.30
CA TYR A 19 -1.55 3.79 3.29
C TYR A 19 -2.93 3.38 3.81
N GLU A 20 -3.02 2.90 5.06
CA GLU A 20 -4.28 2.50 5.69
C GLU A 20 -5.26 3.68 5.81
N LYS A 21 -4.75 4.84 6.27
CA LYS A 21 -5.53 6.07 6.32
C LYS A 21 -6.03 6.48 4.94
N ALA A 22 -5.15 6.45 3.93
CA ALA A 22 -5.52 6.79 2.56
C ALA A 22 -6.61 5.88 1.99
N ILE A 23 -6.60 4.58 2.33
CA ILE A 23 -7.67 3.64 1.92
C ILE A 23 -8.99 3.95 2.63
N THR A 24 -8.93 4.28 3.92
CA THR A 24 -10.11 4.56 4.74
C THR A 24 -10.80 5.86 4.33
N GLU A 25 -10.03 6.89 3.97
CA GLU A 25 -10.51 8.21 3.54
C GLU A 25 -10.70 8.32 2.02
N ASN A 26 -10.41 7.25 1.27
CA ASN A 26 -10.34 7.25 -0.19
C ASN A 26 -9.44 8.36 -0.77
N ASP A 27 -8.30 8.63 -0.13
CA ASP A 27 -7.28 9.53 -0.67
C ASP A 27 -6.53 8.85 -1.84
N VAL A 28 -7.11 9.01 -3.03
CA VAL A 28 -6.57 8.47 -4.28
C VAL A 28 -5.16 9.01 -4.58
N LYS A 29 -4.84 10.24 -4.19
CA LYS A 29 -3.53 10.85 -4.45
C LYS A 29 -2.46 10.14 -3.62
N MET A 30 -2.71 9.95 -2.33
CA MET A 30 -1.78 9.26 -1.43
C MET A 30 -1.65 7.78 -1.78
N ILE A 31 -2.75 7.09 -2.11
CA ILE A 31 -2.70 5.70 -2.60
C ILE A 31 -1.78 5.60 -3.82
N ASN A 32 -1.95 6.48 -4.81
CA ASN A 32 -1.13 6.45 -6.02
C ASN A 32 0.35 6.79 -5.75
N HIS A 33 0.63 7.66 -4.80
CA HIS A 33 2.00 8.03 -4.42
C HIS A 33 2.75 6.87 -3.75
N LEU A 34 2.08 6.09 -2.91
CA LEU A 34 2.68 4.99 -2.15
C LEU A 34 2.89 3.71 -2.98
N PHE A 35 2.23 3.58 -4.14
CA PHE A 35 2.51 2.47 -5.06
C PHE A 35 3.74 2.75 -5.92
N TRP A 36 4.57 1.73 -6.11
CA TRP A 36 5.69 1.80 -7.04
C TRP A 36 5.22 2.16 -8.45
N ASN A 37 5.74 3.24 -9.00
CA ASN A 37 5.39 3.75 -10.32
C ASN A 37 6.20 3.05 -11.43
N ASP A 38 5.83 1.79 -11.71
CA ASP A 38 6.46 0.97 -12.76
C ASP A 38 5.41 0.07 -13.44
N ALA A 39 5.69 -0.31 -14.70
CA ALA A 39 4.86 -1.24 -15.47
C ALA A 39 4.79 -2.64 -14.84
N LYS A 40 5.78 -3.00 -14.02
CA LYS A 40 5.87 -4.28 -13.30
C LYS A 40 5.01 -4.32 -12.03
N THR A 41 4.45 -3.20 -11.59
CA THR A 41 3.56 -3.15 -10.43
C THR A 41 2.31 -3.98 -10.69
N LEU A 42 2.01 -4.88 -9.76
CA LEU A 42 0.82 -5.74 -9.81
C LEU A 42 -0.05 -5.49 -8.59
N ARG A 43 -1.36 -5.47 -8.79
CA ARG A 43 -2.31 -5.51 -7.68
C ARG A 43 -3.41 -6.52 -7.94
N TYR A 44 -3.40 -7.60 -7.16
CA TYR A 44 -4.53 -8.51 -7.04
C TYR A 44 -5.55 -7.93 -6.07
N GLY A 45 -6.81 -7.84 -6.49
CA GLY A 45 -7.90 -7.37 -5.66
C GLY A 45 -9.20 -8.11 -5.92
N PRO A 46 -10.25 -7.83 -5.12
CA PRO A 46 -11.54 -8.50 -5.25
C PRO A 46 -12.23 -8.27 -6.61
N ASN A 47 -11.84 -7.22 -7.34
CA ASN A 47 -12.38 -6.86 -8.65
C ASN A 47 -11.46 -7.31 -9.81
N GLY A 48 -10.52 -8.23 -9.55
CA GLY A 48 -9.56 -8.74 -10.52
C GLY A 48 -8.15 -8.16 -10.36
N THR A 49 -7.32 -8.44 -11.37
CA THR A 49 -5.89 -8.08 -11.43
C THR A 49 -5.68 -6.78 -12.18
N LEU A 50 -4.86 -5.89 -11.62
CA LEU A 50 -4.38 -4.68 -12.27
C LEU A 50 -2.88 -4.85 -12.55
N ILE A 51 -2.49 -4.60 -13.80
CA ILE A 51 -1.12 -4.75 -14.30
C ILE A 51 -0.61 -3.35 -14.68
N SER A 52 0.48 -2.91 -14.06
CA SER A 52 1.05 -1.56 -14.02
C SER A 52 0.45 -0.60 -12.99
N HIS A 53 1.27 0.39 -12.60
CA HIS A 53 0.84 1.55 -11.82
C HIS A 53 -0.26 2.35 -12.52
N GLU A 54 -0.17 2.53 -13.85
CA GLU A 54 -1.16 3.28 -14.62
C GLU A 54 -2.56 2.66 -14.53
N ALA A 55 -2.65 1.33 -14.72
CA ALA A 55 -3.91 0.60 -14.61
C ALA A 55 -4.49 0.71 -13.19
N LEU A 56 -3.64 0.63 -12.17
CA LEU A 56 -4.05 0.84 -10.77
C LEU A 56 -4.59 2.24 -10.54
N SER A 57 -3.87 3.26 -11.00
CA SER A 57 -4.23 4.65 -10.81
C SER A 57 -5.54 5.00 -11.54
N ALA A 58 -5.72 4.50 -12.76
CA ALA A 58 -6.98 4.62 -13.50
C ALA A 58 -8.15 3.96 -12.77
N PHE A 59 -7.96 2.74 -12.27
CA PHE A 59 -8.97 2.05 -11.46
C PHE A 59 -9.36 2.87 -10.22
N ARG A 60 -8.39 3.46 -9.51
CA ARG A 60 -8.65 4.25 -8.31
C ARG A 60 -9.40 5.55 -8.60
N ARG A 61 -9.07 6.26 -9.69
CA ARG A 61 -9.78 7.47 -10.10
C ARG A 61 -11.24 7.21 -10.48
N ASN A 62 -11.52 6.07 -11.09
CA ASN A 62 -12.86 5.72 -11.58
C ASN A 62 -13.72 5.01 -10.52
N ARG A 63 -13.16 4.64 -9.37
CA ARG A 63 -13.88 3.96 -8.31
C ARG A 63 -14.68 4.96 -7.48
N VAL A 64 -16.01 4.92 -7.59
CA VAL A 64 -16.92 5.69 -6.74
C VAL A 64 -17.08 4.98 -5.39
N THR A 65 -16.54 5.57 -4.32
CA THR A 65 -16.62 5.05 -2.95
C THR A 65 -16.27 6.14 -1.95
N ASP A 66 -16.90 6.13 -0.77
CA ASP A 66 -16.54 7.03 0.35
C ASP A 66 -15.41 6.46 1.22
N GLY A 67 -14.62 5.54 0.67
CA GLY A 67 -13.63 4.75 1.40
C GLY A 67 -14.21 3.48 2.02
N VAL A 68 -13.44 2.85 2.91
CA VAL A 68 -13.83 1.61 3.59
C VAL A 68 -13.50 1.73 5.06
N ARG A 69 -14.52 1.61 5.92
CA ARG A 69 -14.29 1.47 7.36
C ARG A 69 -13.94 0.02 7.67
N ARG A 70 -12.73 -0.21 8.18
CA ARG A 70 -12.25 -1.52 8.59
C ARG A 70 -11.43 -1.43 9.86
N ILE A 71 -11.29 -2.56 10.54
CA ILE A 71 -10.40 -2.73 11.68
C ILE A 71 -9.33 -3.74 11.26
N LEU A 72 -8.07 -3.34 11.32
CA LEU A 72 -6.96 -4.24 11.09
C LEU A 72 -6.88 -5.28 12.20
N LYS A 73 -6.54 -6.52 11.85
CA LYS A 73 -6.32 -7.60 12.80
C LYS A 73 -5.05 -8.34 12.41
N ASN A 74 -4.26 -8.76 13.40
CA ASN A 74 -3.05 -9.57 13.22
C ASN A 74 -2.03 -8.92 12.26
N THR A 75 -1.86 -7.61 12.31
CA THR A 75 -0.85 -6.89 11.50
C THR A 75 0.55 -7.36 11.88
N SER A 76 1.33 -7.81 10.90
CA SER A 76 2.75 -8.13 11.03
C SER A 76 3.49 -7.37 9.95
N ILE A 77 4.55 -6.67 10.33
CA ILE A 77 5.45 -5.95 9.43
C ILE A 77 6.83 -6.55 9.66
N VAL A 78 7.44 -7.07 8.60
CA VAL A 78 8.77 -7.70 8.66
C VAL A 78 9.69 -7.02 7.68
N THR A 79 10.82 -6.52 8.16
CA THR A 79 11.81 -5.82 7.33
C THR A 79 13.05 -6.67 7.09
N PHE A 80 13.68 -6.42 5.96
CA PHE A 80 14.73 -7.22 5.37
C PHE A 80 15.84 -6.27 4.91
N GLY A 81 16.88 -6.09 5.73
CA GLY A 81 17.88 -5.07 5.49
C GLY A 81 17.27 -3.67 5.65
N ARG A 82 17.61 -2.74 4.75
CA ARG A 82 17.15 -1.35 4.85
C ARG A 82 16.15 -0.94 3.79
N ASP A 83 15.92 -1.79 2.79
CA ASP A 83 15.20 -1.40 1.56
C ASP A 83 14.01 -2.30 1.20
N TYR A 84 13.75 -3.36 1.97
CA TYR A 84 12.69 -4.34 1.69
C TYR A 84 11.87 -4.66 2.93
N ALA A 85 10.56 -4.84 2.74
CA ALA A 85 9.64 -5.29 3.77
C ALA A 85 8.39 -5.95 3.17
N VAL A 86 7.65 -6.67 4.02
CA VAL A 86 6.34 -7.27 3.71
C VAL A 86 5.32 -6.99 4.81
#